data_AF-A0A0B1SQP9-F1
#
_entry.id   AF-A0A0B1SQP9-F1
#
_cell.length_a   1.000
_cell.length_b   1.000
_cell.length_c   1.000
_cell.angle_alpha   90.00
_cell.angle_beta   90.00
_cell.angle_gamma   90.00
#
_symmetry.space_group_name_H-M   'P 1'
#
loop_
_entity.id
_entity.type
_entity.pdbx_description
1 polymer ?
#
loop_
_entity_poly.entity_id
_entity_poly.type
_entity_poly.pdbx_seq_one_letter_code
_entity_poly.pdbx_strand_id
1 'polypeptide(L)'
;MTKRECMEPNNRTECQGNNKYEGYCIDLLKLLADRIDGFNFEVYLGEKTGSKLPDGSWDGMMGDLLNGKADVAVASLTINQERERVVDFSKPFMTTGISIMIKKPDKQEFSVFSFMQPLSTEIWMYIIFAYIGRGPTVSRLKVSVVIFLVSRFSPYEWRVEETARGGFTISNDFSVYNCLWFTLAAFMQQGTDILPRSISGRIASSAWWFFTMIIVSSYTANLAAFLTLEKMQAPIESVEDLAKQTKIKYGIQGGGSTASFFKVALNLDLFLIYYRVLHNKKPSLN
;
A
#
# COMPACT_ATOMS: atom_id res chain seq x y z
N MET A 1 -3.87 -26.50 20.35
CA MET A 1 -4.80 -27.57 20.78
C MET A 1 -4.74 -27.80 22.28
N THR A 2 -3.60 -27.68 22.96
CA THR A 2 -3.59 -27.73 24.44
C THR A 2 -4.17 -26.44 25.02
N LYS A 3 -5.10 -26.55 25.98
CA LYS A 3 -5.64 -25.40 26.73
C LYS A 3 -4.51 -24.64 27.43
N ARG A 4 -4.57 -23.31 27.42
CA ARG A 4 -3.54 -22.46 28.08
C ARG A 4 -3.46 -22.71 29.59
N GLU A 5 -4.61 -22.88 30.23
CA GLU A 5 -4.73 -23.18 31.67
C GLU A 5 -4.09 -24.53 32.04
N CYS A 6 -4.06 -25.48 31.09
CA CYS A 6 -3.44 -26.79 31.28
C CYS A 6 -1.92 -26.81 31.08
N MET A 7 -1.31 -25.66 30.74
CA MET A 7 0.16 -25.51 30.71
C MET A 7 0.71 -24.99 32.05
N GLU A 8 -0.14 -24.40 32.90
CA GLU A 8 0.26 -23.86 34.20
C GLU A 8 0.07 -24.91 35.31
N PRO A 9 0.98 -24.97 36.30
CA PRO A 9 0.99 -26.06 37.30
C PRO A 9 -0.19 -26.04 38.29
N ASN A 10 -1.01 -24.99 38.32
CA ASN A 10 -1.98 -24.73 39.39
C ASN A 10 -3.35 -25.39 39.21
N ASN A 11 -3.73 -25.90 38.04
CA ASN A 11 -5.10 -26.42 37.81
C ASN A 11 -5.13 -27.82 37.16
N ARG A 12 -4.56 -28.84 37.85
CA ARG A 12 -4.33 -30.18 37.29
C ARG A 12 -5.57 -31.08 37.20
N THR A 13 -6.65 -30.78 37.92
CA THR A 13 -7.85 -31.64 37.98
C THR A 13 -8.72 -31.52 36.72
N GLU A 14 -8.82 -30.34 36.11
CA GLU A 14 -9.62 -30.13 34.89
C GLU A 14 -8.90 -30.54 33.59
N CYS A 15 -7.61 -30.87 33.68
CA CYS A 15 -6.72 -31.13 32.55
C CYS A 15 -6.36 -32.61 32.37
N GLN A 16 -7.26 -33.52 32.78
CA GLN A 16 -7.07 -34.97 32.64
C GLN A 16 -7.68 -35.50 31.34
N GLY A 17 -6.97 -36.42 30.68
CA GLY A 17 -7.39 -37.06 29.43
C GLY A 17 -7.72 -36.05 28.32
N ASN A 18 -8.84 -36.26 27.64
CA ASN A 18 -9.28 -35.43 26.50
C ASN A 18 -9.61 -33.97 26.89
N ASN A 19 -9.92 -33.70 28.17
CA ASN A 19 -10.30 -32.34 28.62
C ASN A 19 -9.15 -31.34 28.60
N LYS A 20 -7.91 -31.82 28.43
CA LYS A 20 -6.71 -31.01 28.24
C LYS A 20 -6.68 -30.26 26.90
N TYR A 21 -7.46 -30.72 25.92
CA TYR A 21 -7.42 -30.20 24.56
C TYR A 21 -8.66 -29.37 24.23
N GLU A 22 -8.48 -28.34 23.42
CA GLU A 22 -9.51 -27.47 22.87
C GLU A 22 -9.17 -27.03 21.44
N GLY A 23 -10.21 -26.61 20.71
CA GLY A 23 -10.11 -26.03 19.38
C GLY A 23 -10.86 -26.82 18.32
N TYR A 24 -10.80 -26.33 17.08
CA TYR A 24 -11.66 -26.76 15.97
C TYR A 24 -11.71 -28.29 15.76
N CYS A 25 -10.55 -28.97 15.75
CA CYS A 25 -10.49 -30.42 15.54
C CYS A 25 -11.06 -31.23 16.72
N ILE A 26 -10.96 -30.71 17.95
CA ILE A 26 -11.49 -31.35 19.16
C ILE A 26 -13.01 -31.25 19.18
N ASP A 27 -13.54 -30.08 18.82
CA ASP A 27 -14.99 -29.87 18.73
C ASP A 27 -15.59 -30.73 17.61
N LEU A 28 -14.87 -30.89 16.50
CA LEU A 28 -15.24 -31.83 15.43
C LEU A 28 -15.28 -33.28 15.94
N LEU A 29 -14.27 -33.72 16.70
CA LEU A 29 -14.24 -35.07 17.28
C LEU A 29 -15.42 -35.33 18.24
N LYS A 30 -15.77 -34.35 19.08
CA LYS A 30 -16.94 -34.44 19.97
C LYS A 30 -18.24 -34.59 19.17
N LEU A 31 -18.42 -33.77 18.13
CA LEU A 31 -19.59 -33.86 17.26
C LEU A 31 -19.67 -35.20 16.51
N LEU A 32 -18.52 -35.80 16.17
CA LEU A 32 -18.48 -37.13 15.58
C LEU A 32 -18.85 -38.21 16.60
N ALA A 33 -18.36 -38.10 17.84
CA ALA A 33 -18.73 -39.01 18.93
C ALA A 33 -20.22 -38.96 19.28
N ASP A 34 -20.82 -37.78 19.26
CA ASP A 34 -22.26 -37.61 19.52
C ASP A 34 -23.14 -38.19 18.40
N ARG A 35 -22.62 -38.30 17.17
CA ARG A 35 -23.38 -38.74 15.99
C ARG A 35 -23.15 -40.21 15.63
N ILE A 36 -22.03 -40.80 16.05
CA ILE A 36 -21.65 -42.17 15.72
C ILE A 36 -21.72 -43.02 16.98
N ASP A 37 -22.72 -43.91 17.04
CA ASP A 37 -22.90 -44.82 18.17
C ASP A 37 -21.66 -45.71 18.38
N GLY A 38 -21.12 -45.69 19.61
CA GLY A 38 -19.94 -46.47 19.99
C GLY A 38 -18.59 -45.83 19.67
N PHE A 39 -18.55 -44.60 19.17
CA PHE A 39 -17.30 -43.89 18.90
C PHE A 39 -16.72 -43.22 20.16
N ASN A 40 -15.86 -43.97 20.86
CA ASN A 40 -15.03 -43.43 21.94
C ASN A 40 -13.63 -43.10 21.39
N PHE A 41 -13.04 -42.00 21.85
CA PHE A 41 -11.74 -41.55 21.37
C PHE A 41 -10.82 -41.14 22.53
N GLU A 42 -9.51 -41.33 22.36
CA GLU A 42 -8.46 -40.78 23.21
C GLU A 42 -7.54 -39.92 22.34
N VAL A 43 -7.32 -38.67 22.77
CA VAL A 43 -6.54 -37.71 21.98
C VAL A 43 -5.09 -37.73 22.44
N TYR A 44 -4.17 -37.93 21.49
CA TYR A 44 -2.75 -37.65 21.67
C TYR A 44 -2.26 -36.69 20.58
N LEU A 45 -1.21 -35.92 20.89
CA LEU A 45 -0.68 -34.89 20.00
C LEU A 45 0.45 -35.45 19.13
N GLY A 46 0.31 -35.38 17.81
CA GLY A 46 1.41 -35.63 16.87
C GLY A 46 2.31 -34.39 16.69
N GLU A 47 3.63 -34.57 16.69
CA GLU A 47 4.57 -33.45 16.54
C GLU A 47 4.72 -32.96 15.10
N LYS A 48 4.57 -33.86 14.12
CA LYS A 48 4.77 -33.58 12.69
C LYS A 48 3.59 -34.08 11.88
N THR A 49 3.31 -33.39 10.78
CA THR A 49 2.27 -33.78 9.82
C THR A 49 2.57 -35.12 9.15
N GLY A 50 3.85 -35.38 8.87
CA GLY A 50 4.32 -36.59 8.24
C GLY A 50 4.74 -36.39 6.79
N SER A 51 5.97 -36.77 6.53
CA SER A 51 6.69 -36.66 5.27
C SER A 51 7.37 -37.99 4.96
N LYS A 52 7.50 -38.29 3.66
CA LYS A 52 8.19 -39.49 3.22
C LYS A 52 9.70 -39.32 3.40
N LEU A 53 10.30 -40.22 4.15
CA LEU A 53 11.73 -40.29 4.40
C LEU A 53 12.46 -40.97 3.22
N PRO A 54 13.79 -40.79 3.10
CA PRO A 54 14.57 -41.38 1.99
C PRO A 54 14.58 -42.92 1.95
N ASP A 55 14.39 -43.55 3.10
CA ASP A 55 14.24 -45.00 3.27
C ASP A 55 12.87 -45.52 2.80
N GLY A 56 11.96 -44.61 2.43
CA GLY A 56 10.59 -44.93 2.03
C GLY A 56 9.59 -45.01 3.19
N SER A 57 10.05 -44.89 4.44
CA SER A 57 9.18 -44.83 5.61
C SER A 57 8.53 -43.44 5.75
N TRP A 58 7.52 -43.34 6.60
CA TRP A 58 6.81 -42.09 6.87
C TRP A 58 7.00 -41.67 8.32
N ASP A 59 7.26 -40.39 8.55
CA ASP A 59 7.30 -39.81 9.89
C ASP A 59 5.96 -39.16 10.31
N GLY A 60 5.91 -38.65 11.54
CA GLY A 60 4.77 -37.88 12.06
C GLY A 60 3.45 -38.64 12.10
N MET A 61 2.34 -37.91 11.97
CA MET A 61 0.99 -38.49 12.00
C MET A 61 0.76 -39.55 10.91
N MET A 62 1.37 -39.37 9.72
CA MET A 62 1.31 -40.39 8.66
C MET A 62 1.99 -41.69 9.08
N GLY A 63 3.16 -41.62 9.70
CA GLY A 63 3.85 -42.78 10.24
C GLY A 63 3.09 -43.46 11.37
N ASP A 64 2.49 -42.68 12.27
CA ASP A 64 1.69 -43.20 13.37
C ASP A 64 0.46 -44.00 12.87
N LEU A 65 -0.21 -43.53 11.81
CA LEU A 65 -1.31 -44.27 11.17
C LEU A 65 -0.82 -45.58 10.53
N LEU A 66 0.28 -45.53 9.79
CA LEU A 66 0.82 -46.71 9.10
C LEU A 66 1.35 -47.78 10.06
N ASN A 67 1.87 -47.37 11.21
CA ASN A 67 2.37 -48.28 12.25
C ASN A 67 1.27 -48.79 13.19
N GLY A 68 0.00 -48.41 12.99
CA GLY A 68 -1.11 -48.80 13.86
C GLY A 68 -1.06 -48.20 15.26
N LYS A 69 -0.36 -47.08 15.43
CA LYS A 69 -0.30 -46.34 16.70
C LYS A 69 -1.48 -45.38 16.88
N ALA A 70 -2.05 -44.91 15.78
CA ALA A 70 -3.32 -44.19 15.74
C ALA A 70 -4.30 -44.89 14.80
N ASP A 71 -5.57 -44.91 15.19
CA ASP A 71 -6.66 -45.40 14.32
C ASP A 71 -7.17 -44.31 13.36
N VAL A 72 -7.20 -43.05 13.82
CA VAL A 72 -7.71 -41.90 13.06
C VAL A 72 -6.86 -40.66 13.34
N ALA A 73 -6.52 -39.91 12.28
CA ALA A 73 -5.87 -38.61 12.41
C ALA A 73 -6.85 -37.48 12.07
N VAL A 74 -7.23 -36.68 13.06
CA VAL A 74 -8.04 -35.46 12.87
C VAL A 74 -7.16 -34.24 13.05
N ALA A 75 -6.71 -33.67 11.93
CA ALA A 75 -5.84 -32.51 11.90
C ALA A 75 -6.04 -31.69 10.62
N SER A 76 -5.40 -30.53 10.53
CA SER A 76 -5.25 -29.77 9.27
C SER A 76 -4.26 -30.47 8.34
N LEU A 77 -4.60 -31.67 7.90
CA LEU A 77 -3.79 -32.53 7.04
C LEU A 77 -4.21 -32.32 5.58
N THR A 78 -3.30 -31.78 4.75
CA THR A 78 -3.54 -31.63 3.31
C THR A 78 -3.55 -33.00 2.63
N ILE A 79 -4.63 -33.29 1.91
CA ILE A 79 -4.74 -34.45 1.02
C ILE A 79 -3.82 -34.23 -0.18
N ASN A 80 -2.90 -35.15 -0.43
CA ASN A 80 -2.01 -35.13 -1.58
C ASN A 80 -1.84 -36.53 -2.17
N GLN A 81 -1.32 -36.61 -3.39
CA GLN A 81 -1.21 -37.88 -4.10
C GLN A 81 -0.29 -38.90 -3.40
N GLU A 82 0.78 -38.45 -2.74
CA GLU A 82 1.70 -39.37 -2.05
C GLU A 82 1.10 -39.98 -0.79
N ARG A 83 0.31 -39.21 -0.03
CA ARG A 83 -0.36 -39.67 1.19
C ARG A 83 -1.57 -40.54 0.85
N GLU A 84 -2.35 -40.18 -0.17
CA GLU A 84 -3.52 -40.96 -0.62
C GLU A 84 -3.14 -42.36 -1.14
N ARG A 85 -1.88 -42.58 -1.51
CA ARG A 85 -1.37 -43.92 -1.87
C ARG A 85 -1.14 -44.85 -0.68
N VAL A 86 -1.06 -44.31 0.54
CA VAL A 86 -0.68 -45.07 1.74
C VAL A 86 -1.74 -45.04 2.84
N VAL A 87 -2.61 -44.02 2.86
CA VAL A 87 -3.75 -43.92 3.78
C VAL A 87 -4.98 -43.46 3.03
N ASP A 88 -6.15 -43.90 3.49
CA ASP A 88 -7.43 -43.43 2.97
C ASP A 88 -7.85 -42.12 3.64
N PHE A 89 -8.39 -41.21 2.83
CA PHE A 89 -8.94 -39.94 3.30
C PHE A 89 -10.47 -39.92 3.18
N SER A 90 -11.13 -39.25 4.12
CA SER A 90 -12.53 -38.88 3.97
C SER A 90 -12.71 -37.76 2.94
N LYS A 91 -13.96 -37.38 2.65
CA LYS A 91 -14.23 -36.20 1.83
C LYS A 91 -13.69 -34.95 2.53
N PRO A 92 -13.07 -34.01 1.78
CA PRO A 92 -12.57 -32.77 2.37
C PRO A 92 -13.69 -32.01 3.08
N PHE A 93 -13.49 -31.69 4.36
CA PHE A 93 -14.45 -30.90 5.14
C PHE A 93 -14.17 -29.39 5.10
N MET A 94 -12.97 -28.99 4.65
CA MET A 94 -12.56 -27.59 4.51
C MET A 94 -11.65 -27.43 3.29
N THR A 95 -12.00 -26.50 2.39
CA THR A 95 -11.21 -26.18 1.19
C THR A 95 -10.36 -24.94 1.43
N THR A 96 -9.05 -25.07 1.33
CA THR A 96 -8.09 -23.95 1.44
C THR A 96 -7.05 -24.03 0.32
N GLY A 97 -6.35 -22.92 0.09
CA GLY A 97 -5.28 -22.81 -0.91
C GLY A 97 -3.98 -22.27 -0.32
N ILE A 98 -2.95 -22.18 -1.15
CA ILE A 98 -1.67 -21.54 -0.79
C ILE A 98 -1.90 -20.02 -0.80
N SER A 99 -1.57 -19.37 0.31
CA SER A 99 -1.65 -17.92 0.46
C SER A 99 -0.30 -17.36 0.91
N ILE A 100 -0.06 -16.09 0.57
CA ILE A 100 1.14 -15.35 0.98
C ILE A 100 0.75 -14.48 2.17
N MET A 101 1.54 -14.54 3.24
CA MET A 101 1.39 -13.67 4.39
C MET A 101 2.54 -12.65 4.40
N ILE A 102 2.20 -11.37 4.41
CA ILE A 102 3.15 -10.26 4.52
C ILE A 102 2.81 -9.38 5.72
N LYS A 103 3.82 -8.68 6.27
CA LYS A 103 3.59 -7.64 7.26
C LYS A 103 2.73 -6.55 6.61
N LYS A 104 1.71 -6.07 7.32
CA LYS A 104 0.96 -4.88 6.90
C LYS A 104 1.96 -3.74 6.65
N PRO A 105 1.94 -3.09 5.48
CA PRO A 105 2.86 -2.00 5.19
C PRO A 105 2.66 -0.87 6.19
N ASP A 106 3.75 -0.27 6.63
CA ASP A 106 3.70 0.88 7.53
C ASP A 106 3.06 2.06 6.78
N LYS A 107 2.32 2.92 7.51
CA LYS A 107 1.70 4.10 6.91
C LYS A 107 2.79 5.01 6.35
N GLN A 108 2.57 5.55 5.16
CA GLN A 108 3.53 6.44 4.51
C GLN A 108 3.78 7.66 5.41
N GLU A 109 5.03 7.87 5.84
CA GLU A 109 5.38 9.04 6.64
C GLU A 109 5.26 10.30 5.78
N PHE A 110 4.60 11.34 6.31
CA PHE A 110 4.46 12.62 5.61
C PHE A 110 5.85 13.25 5.46
N SER A 111 6.28 13.44 4.20
CA SER A 111 7.49 14.21 3.91
C SER A 111 7.19 15.70 4.05
N VAL A 112 8.20 16.51 4.39
CA VAL A 112 8.07 17.98 4.48
C VAL A 112 7.55 18.61 3.18
N PHE A 113 7.81 17.96 2.02
CA PHE A 113 7.35 18.42 0.71
C PHE A 113 6.06 17.75 0.23
N SER A 114 5.35 16.99 1.07
CA SER A 114 4.09 16.34 0.71
C SER A 114 3.01 17.34 0.28
N PHE A 115 3.08 18.60 0.73
CA PHE A 115 2.17 19.65 0.26
C PHE A 115 2.32 19.98 -1.23
N MET A 116 3.45 19.68 -1.88
CA MET A 116 3.63 19.92 -3.33
C MET A 116 3.11 18.76 -4.20
N GLN A 117 2.88 17.57 -3.61
CA GLN A 117 2.44 16.36 -4.30
C GLN A 117 1.04 16.39 -4.94
N PRO A 118 0.05 17.19 -4.48
CA PRO A 118 -1.28 17.26 -5.10
C PRO A 118 -1.29 17.77 -6.54
N LEU A 119 -0.20 18.38 -6.99
CA LEU A 119 -0.05 18.94 -8.32
C LEU A 119 1.21 18.36 -8.98
N SER A 120 1.12 17.96 -10.25
CA SER A 120 2.26 17.43 -10.99
C SER A 120 3.38 18.46 -11.09
N THR A 121 4.64 17.99 -11.07
CA THR A 121 5.83 18.83 -11.27
C THR A 121 5.75 19.64 -12.56
N GLU A 122 5.09 19.10 -13.59
CA GLU A 122 4.85 19.81 -14.85
C GLU A 122 4.04 21.10 -14.68
N ILE A 123 2.98 21.06 -13.87
CA ILE A 123 2.11 22.22 -13.65
C ILE A 123 2.82 23.25 -12.77
N TRP A 124 3.61 22.81 -11.78
CA TRP A 124 4.50 23.69 -11.04
C TRP A 124 5.49 24.41 -11.96
N MET A 125 6.07 23.71 -12.94
CA MET A 125 6.92 24.33 -13.95
C MET A 125 6.12 25.33 -14.79
N TYR A 126 4.91 25.00 -15.25
CA TYR A 126 4.08 25.95 -16.00
C TYR A 126 3.72 27.22 -15.21
N ILE A 127 3.45 27.11 -13.90
CA ILE A 127 3.19 28.27 -13.02
C ILE A 127 4.45 29.14 -12.90
N ILE A 128 5.61 28.54 -12.65
CA ILE A 128 6.89 29.25 -12.56
C ILE A 128 7.23 29.91 -13.91
N PHE A 129 6.99 29.24 -15.04
CA PHE A 129 7.24 29.81 -16.37
C PHE A 129 6.28 30.96 -16.69
N ALA A 130 5.00 30.84 -16.33
CA ALA A 130 4.01 31.91 -16.46
C ALA A 130 4.39 33.16 -15.64
N TYR A 131 5.06 32.97 -14.50
CA TYR A 131 5.45 34.04 -13.58
C TYR A 131 6.86 34.65 -13.86
N ILE A 132 7.91 33.83 -13.97
CA ILE A 132 9.32 34.29 -14.01
C ILE A 132 9.87 34.38 -15.44
N GLY A 133 9.40 33.55 -16.38
CA GLY A 133 9.82 33.57 -17.78
C GLY A 133 11.35 33.55 -17.99
N ARG A 134 12.02 32.53 -17.47
CA ARG A 134 13.42 32.16 -17.76
C ARG A 134 13.51 30.81 -18.53
N GLY A 135 12.57 30.55 -19.44
CA GLY A 135 12.57 29.37 -20.30
C GLY A 135 12.83 29.76 -21.77
N PRO A 136 13.68 29.03 -22.52
CA PRO A 136 14.10 29.43 -23.86
C PRO A 136 13.07 29.26 -24.99
N THR A 137 11.97 28.51 -24.81
CA THR A 137 11.20 28.04 -25.99
C THR A 137 9.67 28.20 -25.97
N VAL A 138 9.00 28.74 -24.95
CA VAL A 138 7.53 28.89 -25.04
C VAL A 138 7.04 30.26 -24.58
N SER A 139 6.58 31.02 -25.58
CA SER A 139 5.72 32.20 -25.53
C SER A 139 6.23 33.45 -24.82
N ARG A 140 6.55 34.47 -25.63
CA ARG A 140 6.85 35.86 -25.25
C ARG A 140 5.61 36.62 -24.72
N LEU A 141 4.77 35.99 -23.90
CA LEU A 141 3.61 36.61 -23.26
C LEU A 141 3.62 36.24 -21.77
N LYS A 142 4.50 36.88 -20.99
CA LYS A 142 4.43 36.80 -19.52
C LYS A 142 3.19 37.56 -19.07
N VAL A 143 2.41 37.06 -18.11
CA VAL A 143 1.19 37.77 -17.67
C VAL A 143 1.52 39.17 -17.14
N SER A 144 2.61 39.30 -16.38
CA SER A 144 3.13 40.61 -15.95
C SER A 144 3.54 41.52 -17.13
N VAL A 145 4.08 40.96 -18.22
CA VAL A 145 4.44 41.72 -19.44
C VAL A 145 3.21 42.10 -20.24
N VAL A 146 2.20 41.24 -20.34
CA VAL A 146 0.93 41.55 -21.01
C VAL A 146 0.21 42.67 -20.25
N ILE A 147 0.11 42.57 -18.92
CA ILE A 147 -0.48 43.61 -18.08
C ILE A 147 0.32 44.91 -18.18
N PHE A 148 1.65 44.84 -18.18
CA PHE A 148 2.52 46.00 -18.35
C PHE A 148 2.38 46.68 -19.73
N LEU A 149 2.26 45.91 -20.82
CA LEU A 149 2.04 46.48 -22.15
C LEU A 149 0.64 47.10 -22.26
N VAL A 150 -0.38 46.43 -21.73
CA VAL A 150 -1.76 46.94 -21.72
C VAL A 150 -1.86 48.21 -20.88
N SER A 151 -1.19 48.29 -19.73
CA SER A 151 -1.16 49.49 -18.86
C SER A 151 -0.33 50.64 -19.46
N ARG A 152 0.73 50.32 -20.21
CA ARG A 152 1.57 51.33 -20.87
C ARG A 152 0.90 51.93 -22.11
N PHE A 153 0.23 51.10 -22.92
CA PHE A 153 -0.45 51.54 -24.15
C PHE A 153 -1.85 52.12 -23.91
N SER A 154 -2.44 51.92 -22.73
CA SER A 154 -3.73 52.51 -22.38
C SER A 154 -3.55 53.93 -21.84
N PRO A 155 -3.96 54.99 -22.58
CA PRO A 155 -3.81 56.38 -22.14
C PRO A 155 -4.61 56.72 -20.88
N TYR A 156 -5.61 55.90 -20.53
CA TYR A 156 -6.51 56.08 -19.39
C TYR A 156 -5.91 55.73 -18.01
N GLU A 157 -4.70 55.16 -17.94
CA GLU A 157 -4.05 54.81 -16.66
C GLU A 157 -3.06 55.87 -16.16
N TRP A 158 -2.80 56.88 -16.98
CA TRP A 158 -1.89 57.96 -16.66
C TRP A 158 -2.60 58.97 -15.74
N ARG A 159 -2.15 59.07 -14.49
CA ARG A 159 -2.65 60.06 -13.54
C ARG A 159 -2.03 61.40 -13.84
N VAL A 160 -2.82 62.47 -13.85
CA VAL A 160 -2.31 63.84 -13.74
C VAL A 160 -2.34 64.18 -12.25
N GLU A 161 -1.20 64.08 -11.57
CA GLU A 161 -1.05 64.52 -10.19
C GLU A 161 -0.62 65.99 -10.17
N GLU A 162 -1.36 66.80 -9.42
CA GLU A 162 -1.00 68.19 -9.16
C GLU A 162 0.08 68.22 -8.06
N THR A 163 1.27 68.66 -8.42
CA THR A 163 2.39 68.82 -7.49
C THR A 163 2.09 70.00 -6.58
N ALA A 164 2.45 69.89 -5.29
CA ALA A 164 2.29 70.95 -4.28
C ALA A 164 2.99 72.30 -4.60
N ARG A 165 3.67 72.41 -5.75
CA ARG A 165 4.32 73.63 -6.30
C ARG A 165 3.68 74.10 -7.62
N GLY A 166 2.41 73.77 -7.88
CA GLY A 166 1.64 74.29 -9.03
C GLY A 166 2.05 73.74 -10.40
N GLY A 167 2.55 72.50 -10.47
CA GLY A 167 2.88 71.82 -11.72
C GLY A 167 2.16 70.48 -11.85
N PHE A 168 1.83 70.05 -13.07
CA PHE A 168 1.19 68.76 -13.33
C PHE A 168 2.25 67.69 -13.65
N THR A 169 2.31 66.60 -12.89
CA THR A 169 3.15 65.43 -13.18
C THR A 169 2.29 64.26 -13.61
N ILE A 170 2.66 63.60 -14.71
CA ILE A 170 1.92 62.44 -15.18
C ILE A 170 2.55 61.17 -14.59
N SER A 171 1.89 60.53 -13.62
CA SER A 171 2.37 59.33 -12.93
C SER A 171 1.61 58.08 -13.39
N ASN A 172 2.34 56.97 -13.62
CA ASN A 172 1.77 55.65 -13.90
C ASN A 172 2.24 54.68 -12.81
N ASP A 173 1.30 54.19 -12.01
CA ASP A 173 1.57 53.31 -10.87
C ASP A 173 1.96 51.88 -11.29
N PHE A 174 1.72 51.49 -12.56
CA PHE A 174 2.03 50.16 -13.09
C PHE A 174 3.47 50.08 -13.65
N SER A 175 4.46 50.10 -12.76
CA SER A 175 5.82 49.64 -13.06
C SER A 175 5.87 48.09 -13.17
N VAL A 176 6.88 47.53 -13.84
CA VAL A 176 7.06 46.06 -13.98
C VAL A 176 7.09 45.37 -12.61
N TYR A 177 7.69 46.01 -11.60
CA TYR A 177 7.71 45.51 -10.23
C TYR A 177 6.32 45.49 -9.59
N ASN A 178 5.54 46.56 -9.77
CA ASN A 178 4.18 46.65 -9.25
C ASN A 178 3.22 45.69 -9.97
N CYS A 179 3.43 45.44 -11.27
CA CYS A 179 2.71 44.40 -12.02
C CYS A 179 3.04 43.00 -11.51
N LEU A 180 4.33 42.74 -11.23
CA LEU A 180 4.77 41.46 -10.67
C LEU A 180 4.19 41.24 -9.27
N TRP A 181 4.18 42.27 -8.43
CA TRP A 181 3.53 42.25 -7.12
C TRP A 181 2.02 42.02 -7.23
N PHE A 182 1.35 42.73 -8.15
CA PHE A 182 -0.08 42.54 -8.45
C PHE A 182 -0.42 41.11 -8.84
N THR A 183 0.35 40.52 -9.78
CA THR A 183 0.12 39.14 -10.21
C THR A 183 0.41 38.11 -9.12
N LEU A 184 1.40 38.35 -8.24
CA LEU A 184 1.72 37.48 -7.11
C LEU A 184 0.62 37.51 -6.05
N ALA A 185 0.17 38.70 -5.67
CA ALA A 185 -0.92 38.86 -4.70
C ALA A 185 -2.22 38.23 -5.22
N ALA A 186 -2.55 38.43 -6.49
CA ALA A 186 -3.67 37.76 -7.16
C ALA A 186 -3.56 36.23 -7.17
N PHE A 187 -2.34 35.67 -7.26
CA PHE A 187 -2.10 34.23 -7.16
C PHE A 187 -2.23 33.71 -5.73
N MET A 188 -1.76 34.47 -4.74
CA MET A 188 -1.91 34.17 -3.31
C MET A 188 -3.31 34.46 -2.78
N GLN A 189 -4.26 34.85 -3.63
CA GLN A 189 -5.62 35.29 -3.26
C GLN A 189 -5.62 36.47 -2.26
N GLN A 190 -4.58 37.30 -2.29
CA GLN A 190 -4.45 38.51 -1.50
C GLN A 190 -4.84 39.73 -2.33
N GLY A 191 -5.54 40.67 -1.70
CA GLY A 191 -5.87 41.96 -2.31
C GLY A 191 -4.63 42.84 -2.47
N THR A 192 -4.69 43.79 -3.41
CA THR A 192 -3.65 44.80 -3.62
C THR A 192 -4.25 46.18 -3.68
N ASP A 193 -3.51 47.17 -3.18
CA ASP A 193 -3.92 48.58 -3.24
C ASP A 193 -3.82 49.18 -4.66
N ILE A 194 -3.18 48.47 -5.59
CA ILE A 194 -2.97 48.89 -6.98
C ILE A 194 -3.97 48.14 -7.87
N LEU A 195 -4.97 48.85 -8.41
CA LEU A 195 -6.00 48.26 -9.27
C LEU A 195 -5.99 48.88 -10.68
N PRO A 196 -6.14 48.07 -11.74
CA PRO A 196 -6.21 48.59 -13.10
C PRO A 196 -7.50 49.40 -13.31
N ARG A 197 -7.35 50.62 -13.82
CA ARG A 197 -8.49 51.51 -14.11
C ARG A 197 -9.01 51.33 -15.52
N SER A 198 -8.14 50.98 -16.48
CA SER A 198 -8.53 50.76 -17.86
C SER A 198 -9.41 49.54 -18.02
N ILE A 199 -10.37 49.61 -18.95
CA ILE A 199 -11.25 48.47 -19.24
C ILE A 199 -10.48 47.27 -19.79
N SER A 200 -9.42 47.50 -20.58
CA SER A 200 -8.52 46.45 -21.08
C SER A 200 -7.69 45.83 -19.96
N GLY A 201 -7.19 46.64 -19.03
CA GLY A 201 -6.47 46.18 -17.83
C GLY A 201 -7.37 45.37 -16.91
N ARG A 202 -8.63 45.77 -16.73
CA ARG A 202 -9.63 44.99 -15.98
C ARG A 202 -9.93 43.65 -16.61
N ILE A 203 -10.14 43.59 -17.92
CA ILE A 203 -10.39 42.32 -18.63
C ILE A 203 -9.19 41.37 -18.48
N ALA A 204 -7.96 41.87 -18.66
CA ALA A 204 -6.74 41.08 -18.49
C ALA A 204 -6.58 40.56 -17.05
N SER A 205 -6.81 41.42 -16.05
CA SER A 205 -6.74 41.03 -14.64
C SER A 205 -7.86 40.07 -14.23
N SER A 206 -9.07 40.22 -14.76
CA SER A 206 -10.17 39.28 -14.55
C SER A 206 -9.89 37.90 -15.15
N ALA A 207 -9.28 37.85 -16.35
CA ALA A 207 -8.84 36.58 -16.93
C ALA A 207 -7.75 35.90 -16.09
N TRP A 208 -6.80 36.68 -15.56
CA TRP A 208 -5.78 36.17 -14.63
C TRP A 208 -6.41 35.66 -13.33
N TRP A 209 -7.32 36.41 -12.72
CA TRP A 209 -8.04 35.97 -11.52
C TRP A 209 -8.83 34.69 -11.73
N PHE A 210 -9.50 34.55 -12.87
CA PHE A 210 -10.21 33.32 -13.19
C PHE A 210 -9.25 32.13 -13.31
N PHE A 211 -8.10 32.32 -13.96
CA PHE A 211 -7.05 31.30 -14.03
C PHE A 211 -6.50 30.91 -12.65
N THR A 212 -6.15 31.89 -11.81
CA THR A 212 -5.61 31.59 -10.47
C THR A 212 -6.64 30.91 -9.57
N MET A 213 -7.92 31.28 -9.67
CA MET A 213 -9.01 30.63 -8.95
C MET A 213 -9.12 29.14 -9.30
N ILE A 214 -9.06 28.79 -10.60
CA ILE A 214 -9.12 27.39 -11.05
C ILE A 214 -7.93 26.59 -10.48
N ILE A 215 -6.72 27.16 -10.54
CA ILE A 215 -5.51 26.48 -10.05
C ILE A 215 -5.59 26.24 -8.54
N VAL A 216 -5.91 27.27 -7.75
CA VAL A 216 -6.01 27.13 -6.29
C VAL A 216 -7.13 26.18 -5.91
N SER A 217 -8.30 26.25 -6.55
CA SER A 217 -9.41 25.33 -6.29
C SER A 217 -9.06 23.88 -6.62
N SER A 218 -8.31 23.64 -7.71
CA SER A 218 -7.89 22.30 -8.08
C SER A 218 -6.82 21.76 -7.12
N TYR A 219 -5.91 22.63 -6.66
CA TYR A 219 -4.92 22.29 -5.65
C TYR A 219 -5.58 21.92 -4.32
N THR A 220 -6.54 22.72 -3.84
CA THR A 220 -7.24 22.44 -2.58
C THR A 220 -8.07 21.16 -2.66
N ALA A 221 -8.75 20.92 -3.78
CA ALA A 221 -9.49 19.68 -4.02
C ALA A 221 -8.57 18.45 -4.03
N ASN A 222 -7.45 18.50 -4.76
CA ASN A 222 -6.50 17.39 -4.83
C ASN A 222 -5.78 17.17 -3.50
N LEU A 223 -5.47 18.23 -2.76
CA LEU A 223 -4.88 18.13 -1.42
C LEU A 223 -5.85 17.44 -0.46
N ALA A 224 -7.14 17.81 -0.48
CA ALA A 224 -8.16 17.16 0.33
C ALA A 224 -8.33 15.66 -0.03
N ALA A 225 -8.31 15.34 -1.32
CA ALA A 225 -8.32 13.95 -1.78
C ALA A 225 -7.06 13.19 -1.31
N PHE A 226 -5.88 13.83 -1.36
CA PHE A 226 -4.62 13.24 -0.91
C PHE A 226 -4.61 12.97 0.60
N LEU A 227 -5.17 13.86 1.41
CA LEU A 227 -5.25 13.71 2.87
C LEU A 227 -6.21 12.59 3.31
N THR A 228 -7.17 12.22 2.46
CA THR A 228 -8.16 11.17 2.76
C THR A 228 -7.78 9.80 2.19
N LEU A 229 -6.97 9.77 1.14
CA LEU A 229 -6.51 8.54 0.50
C LEU A 229 -5.29 7.95 1.22
N GLU A 230 -5.52 7.02 2.14
CA GLU A 230 -4.47 6.10 2.58
C GLU A 230 -4.14 5.12 1.45
N LYS A 231 -3.06 5.36 0.70
CA LYS A 231 -2.58 4.38 -0.30
C LYS A 231 -1.98 3.16 0.39
N MET A 232 -2.80 2.17 0.71
CA MET A 232 -2.31 0.83 1.05
C MET A 232 -2.07 0.04 -0.25
N GLN A 233 -1.03 0.40 -1.00
CA GLN A 233 -0.58 -0.47 -2.09
C GLN A 233 0.20 -1.64 -1.48
N ALA A 234 -0.30 -2.86 -1.69
CA ALA A 234 0.44 -4.05 -1.33
C ALA A 234 1.67 -4.13 -2.23
N PRO A 235 2.89 -4.23 -1.68
CA PRO A 235 4.11 -4.27 -2.50
C PRO A 235 4.22 -5.55 -3.34
N ILE A 236 3.42 -6.59 -3.02
CA ILE A 236 3.38 -7.89 -3.68
C ILE A 236 1.93 -8.34 -3.73
N GLU A 237 1.45 -8.67 -4.93
CA GLU A 237 0.13 -9.28 -5.13
C GLU A 237 0.25 -10.74 -5.59
N SER A 238 1.34 -11.10 -6.27
CA SER A 238 1.52 -12.40 -6.90
C SER A 238 2.82 -13.12 -6.52
N VAL A 239 2.83 -14.43 -6.75
CA VAL A 239 4.00 -15.30 -6.55
C VAL A 239 5.09 -14.99 -7.58
N GLU A 240 4.68 -14.55 -8.77
CA GLU A 240 5.55 -14.12 -9.87
C GLU A 240 6.30 -12.83 -9.52
N ASP A 241 5.63 -11.89 -8.85
CA ASP A 241 6.27 -10.66 -8.36
C ASP A 241 7.36 -10.99 -7.35
N LEU A 242 7.11 -11.95 -6.46
CA LEU A 242 8.10 -12.50 -5.53
C LEU A 242 9.30 -13.16 -6.22
N ALA A 243 9.09 -13.82 -7.36
CA ALA A 243 10.17 -14.46 -8.12
C ALA A 243 11.08 -13.44 -8.81
N LYS A 244 10.50 -12.38 -9.37
CA LYS A 244 11.21 -11.32 -10.11
C LYS A 244 12.07 -10.44 -9.19
N GLN A 245 11.60 -10.20 -7.98
CA GLN A 245 12.30 -9.36 -7.00
C GLN A 245 13.21 -10.16 -6.06
N THR A 246 14.23 -9.52 -5.51
CA THR A 246 15.20 -10.13 -4.56
C THR A 246 15.27 -9.42 -3.21
N LYS A 247 14.52 -8.33 -3.02
CA LYS A 247 14.56 -7.47 -1.82
C LYS A 247 13.82 -8.10 -0.64
N ILE A 248 12.64 -8.67 -0.89
CA ILE A 248 11.77 -9.30 0.10
C ILE A 248 12.10 -10.78 0.13
N LYS A 249 12.56 -11.24 1.29
CA LYS A 249 12.82 -12.66 1.55
C LYS A 249 11.49 -13.38 1.77
N TYR A 250 11.40 -14.60 1.27
CA TYR A 250 10.25 -15.48 1.43
C TYR A 250 10.71 -16.86 1.89
N GLY A 251 9.82 -17.59 2.56
CA GLY A 251 10.10 -18.91 3.12
C GLY A 251 8.85 -19.76 3.17
N ILE A 252 9.05 -21.08 3.21
CA ILE A 252 7.99 -22.08 3.29
C ILE A 252 8.32 -23.01 4.46
N GLN A 253 7.30 -23.48 5.17
CA GLN A 253 7.48 -24.46 6.25
C GLN A 253 8.12 -25.75 5.72
N GLY A 254 9.23 -26.16 6.33
CA GLY A 254 9.93 -27.40 5.97
C GLY A 254 9.09 -28.64 6.30
N GLY A 255 9.11 -29.64 5.41
CA GLY A 255 8.33 -30.88 5.57
C GLY A 255 6.81 -30.73 5.39
N GLY A 256 6.33 -29.53 5.07
CA GLY A 256 4.92 -29.26 4.78
C GLY A 256 4.50 -29.68 3.37
N SER A 257 3.21 -29.88 3.17
CA SER A 257 2.60 -30.18 1.86
C SER A 257 2.91 -29.10 0.83
N THR A 258 2.94 -27.82 1.24
CA THR A 258 3.32 -26.68 0.39
C THR A 258 4.74 -26.82 -0.14
N ALA A 259 5.71 -27.26 0.67
CA ALA A 259 7.07 -27.44 0.20
C ALA A 259 7.18 -28.58 -0.84
N SER A 260 6.44 -29.67 -0.64
CA SER A 260 6.37 -30.76 -1.62
C SER A 260 5.67 -30.34 -2.91
N PHE A 261 4.62 -29.50 -2.83
CA PHE A 261 3.96 -28.94 -3.99
C PHE A 261 4.92 -28.15 -4.89
N PHE A 262 5.68 -27.22 -4.29
CA PHE A 262 6.67 -26.42 -5.03
C PHE A 262 7.86 -27.24 -5.55
N LYS A 263 8.20 -28.36 -4.91
CA LYS A 263 9.24 -29.29 -5.37
C LYS A 263 8.86 -30.01 -6.67
N VAL A 264 7.57 -30.37 -6.80
CA VAL A 264 7.03 -31.15 -7.93
C VAL A 264 6.42 -30.24 -9.01
N ALA A 265 6.30 -28.94 -8.74
CA ALA A 265 5.73 -27.98 -9.67
C ALA A 265 6.50 -27.96 -11.00
N LEU A 266 5.76 -28.13 -12.11
CA LEU A 266 6.29 -28.12 -13.48
C LEU A 266 6.57 -26.70 -14.02
N ASN A 267 6.04 -25.67 -13.35
CA ASN A 267 6.28 -24.28 -13.76
C ASN A 267 7.67 -23.84 -13.30
N LEU A 268 8.48 -23.37 -14.25
CA LEU A 268 9.85 -22.90 -14.02
C LEU A 268 9.90 -21.78 -12.96
N ASP A 269 8.95 -20.85 -12.95
CA ASP A 269 8.94 -19.74 -11.99
C ASP A 269 8.67 -20.24 -10.55
N LEU A 270 7.75 -21.18 -10.38
CA LEU A 270 7.45 -21.80 -9.09
C LEU A 270 8.63 -22.66 -8.59
N PHE A 271 9.31 -23.36 -9.52
CA PHE A 271 10.50 -24.13 -9.20
C PHE A 271 11.69 -23.22 -8.82
N LEU A 272 11.87 -22.09 -9.51
CA LEU A 272 12.91 -21.10 -9.17
C LEU A 272 12.70 -20.52 -7.78
N ILE A 273 11.45 -20.27 -7.38
CA ILE A 273 11.10 -19.88 -6.01
C ILE A 273 11.53 -20.98 -5.02
N TYR A 274 11.15 -22.23 -5.28
CA TYR A 274 11.53 -23.36 -4.42
C TYR A 274 13.05 -23.48 -4.25
N TYR A 275 13.78 -23.45 -5.36
CA TYR A 275 15.23 -23.50 -5.38
C TYR A 275 15.85 -22.34 -4.60
N ARG A 276 15.33 -21.13 -4.77
CA ARG A 276 15.82 -19.95 -4.05
C ARG A 276 15.53 -20.04 -2.55
N VAL A 277 14.37 -20.56 -2.12
CA VAL A 277 14.08 -20.82 -0.70
C VAL A 277 15.08 -21.80 -0.10
N LEU A 278 15.44 -22.86 -0.82
CA LEU A 278 16.42 -23.85 -0.35
C LEU A 278 17.83 -23.26 -0.23
N HIS A 279 18.27 -22.47 -1.20
CA HIS A 279 19.63 -21.91 -1.23
C HIS A 279 19.80 -20.64 -0.38
N ASN A 280 18.74 -19.88 -0.12
CA ASN A 280 18.78 -18.71 0.77
C ASN A 280 18.61 -19.06 2.26
N LYS A 281 18.42 -20.33 2.63
CA LYS A 281 18.52 -20.84 4.01
C LYS A 281 19.97 -20.86 4.53
N LYS A 282 20.79 -19.85 4.22
CA LYS A 282 21.94 -19.57 5.08
C LYS A 282 21.39 -18.92 6.36
N PRO A 283 21.55 -19.54 7.54
CA PRO A 283 21.11 -18.91 8.77
C PRO A 283 21.95 -17.65 8.96
N SER A 284 21.30 -16.49 8.96
CA SER A 284 21.88 -15.33 9.63
C SER A 284 21.77 -15.62 11.13
N LEU A 285 22.66 -16.48 11.62
CA LEU A 285 23.05 -16.51 13.02
C LEU A 285 24.03 -15.36 13.20
N ASN A 286 23.51 -14.23 13.66
CA ASN A 286 24.21 -13.30 14.53
C ASN A 286 23.25 -13.01 15.69
#